data_AF-A0A7V2NRQ2-F1
#
_entry.id   AF-A0A7V2NRQ2-F1
#
_cell.length_a   1.000
_cell.length_b   1.000
_cell.length_c   1.000
_cell.angle_alpha   90.00
_cell.angle_beta   90.00
_cell.angle_gamma   90.00
#
_symmetry.space_group_name_H-M   'P 1'
#
loop_
_entity.id
_entity.type
_entity.pdbx_description
1 polymer ?
#
loop_
_entity_poly.entity_id
_entity_poly.type
_entity_poly.pdbx_seq_one_letter_code
_entity_poly.pdbx_strand_id
1 'polypeptide(L)'
;MKVYTTIGTLKKVWNVMKELSLSELITNNKAEIDLNVSELCDNLLVKGKLNEVCQIVTKTDEDFEEKELDEVIGVLTDFFTNIGNAFKKLRGIATIQKTQPQKKSDK
;
A
#
# COMPACT_ATOMS: atom_id res chain seq x y z
N MET A 1 2.03 -4.28 16.41
CA MET A 1 1.55 -2.88 16.52
C MET A 1 0.30 -2.69 15.66
N LYS A 2 -0.55 -1.68 15.91
CA LYS A 2 -1.71 -1.41 15.04
C LYS A 2 -1.29 -0.63 13.80
N VAL A 3 -1.67 -1.12 12.62
CA VAL A 3 -1.44 -0.46 11.32
C VAL A 3 -2.72 0.16 10.80
N TYR A 4 -2.63 1.38 10.27
CA TYR A 4 -3.76 2.16 9.76
C TYR A 4 -3.73 2.23 8.23
N THR A 5 -4.86 1.92 7.59
CA THR A 5 -5.02 1.90 6.13
C THR A 5 -6.09 2.88 5.64
N THR A 6 -6.33 3.96 6.39
CA THR A 6 -7.28 5.00 5.97
C THR A 6 -6.76 5.74 4.75
N ILE A 7 -7.67 6.34 3.96
CA ILE A 7 -7.30 7.16 2.78
C ILE A 7 -6.30 8.28 3.15
N GLY A 8 -6.46 8.88 4.33
CA GLY A 8 -5.52 9.89 4.84
C GLY A 8 -4.11 9.33 5.06
N THR A 9 -3.99 8.14 5.65
CA THR A 9 -2.69 7.48 5.83
C THR A 9 -2.10 7.07 4.48
N LEU A 10 -2.91 6.48 3.60
CA LEU A 10 -2.48 6.11 2.25
C LEU A 10 -1.96 7.32 1.46
N LYS A 11 -2.65 8.47 1.52
CA LYS A 11 -2.23 9.70 0.85
C LYS A 11 -0.86 10.18 1.34
N LYS A 12 -0.61 10.12 2.65
CA LYS A 12 0.68 10.50 3.24
C LYS A 12 1.80 9.58 2.77
N VAL A 13 1.61 8.26 2.90
CA VAL A 13 2.58 7.27 2.39
C VAL A 13 2.82 7.48 0.89
N TRP A 14 1.76 7.68 0.11
CA TRP A 14 1.86 7.90 -1.33
C TRP A 14 2.68 9.13 -1.71
N ASN A 15 2.57 10.21 -0.93
CA ASN A 15 3.39 11.40 -1.14
C ASN A 15 4.88 11.10 -0.91
N VAL A 16 5.21 10.40 0.17
CA VAL A 16 6.60 9.93 0.43
C VAL A 16 7.09 9.08 -0.74
N MET A 17 6.27 8.13 -1.23
CA MET A 17 6.67 7.29 -2.36
C MET A 17 6.90 8.09 -3.63
N LYS A 18 6.09 9.11 -3.90
CA LYS A 18 6.29 10.01 -5.05
C LYS A 18 7.56 10.85 -4.91
N GLU A 19 7.83 11.39 -3.72
CA GLU A 19 9.05 12.15 -3.43
C GLU A 19 10.30 11.32 -3.68
N LEU A 20 10.24 10.01 -3.39
CA LEU A 20 11.35 9.09 -3.59
C LEU A 20 11.39 8.46 -4.99
N SER A 21 10.48 8.82 -5.90
CA SER A 21 10.30 8.17 -7.21
C SER A 21 10.03 6.66 -7.13
N LEU A 22 9.39 6.22 -6.04
CA LEU A 22 9.04 4.81 -5.77
C LEU A 22 7.58 4.48 -6.09
N SER A 23 6.80 5.41 -6.63
CA SER A 23 5.38 5.18 -6.94
C SER A 23 5.17 4.00 -7.91
N GLU A 24 6.14 3.77 -8.80
CA GLU A 24 6.11 2.68 -9.77
C GLU A 24 6.17 1.29 -9.12
N LEU A 25 6.80 1.15 -7.95
CA LEU A 25 6.83 -0.10 -7.17
C LEU A 25 5.43 -0.50 -6.67
N ILE A 26 4.50 0.46 -6.60
CA ILE A 26 3.12 0.23 -6.16
C ILE A 26 2.18 0.15 -7.36
N THR A 27 2.45 0.88 -8.45
CA THR A 27 1.53 1.04 -9.59
C THR A 27 1.94 0.30 -10.84
N ASN A 28 3.04 -0.47 -10.82
CA ASN A 28 3.63 -1.05 -12.02
C ASN A 28 2.53 -1.61 -12.93
N ASN A 29 2.40 -1.03 -14.12
CA ASN A 29 1.21 -0.88 -14.99
C ASN A 29 0.42 -2.15 -15.38
N LYS A 30 0.66 -3.27 -14.71
CA LYS A 30 -0.10 -4.50 -14.76
C LYS A 30 -1.28 -4.41 -13.79
N ALA A 31 -2.37 -5.06 -14.15
CA ALA A 31 -3.59 -5.13 -13.35
C ALA A 31 -3.42 -5.87 -12.01
N GLU A 32 -2.19 -6.10 -11.54
CA GLU A 32 -1.81 -6.66 -10.25
C GLU A 32 -0.74 -5.75 -9.62
N ILE A 33 -1.01 -5.32 -8.38
CA ILE A 33 0.01 -4.65 -7.57
C ILE A 33 0.94 -5.79 -7.12
N ASP A 34 2.08 -5.93 -7.78
CA ASP A 34 3.15 -6.84 -7.37
C ASP A 34 4.14 -6.02 -6.54
N LEU A 35 3.81 -5.86 -5.26
CA LEU A 35 4.55 -4.98 -4.37
C LEU A 35 5.78 -5.73 -3.89
N ASN A 36 6.96 -5.38 -4.42
CA ASN A 36 8.23 -5.89 -3.92
C ASN A 36 8.54 -5.21 -2.57
N VAL A 37 7.99 -5.75 -1.48
CA VAL A 37 8.15 -5.20 -0.13
C VAL A 37 9.63 -5.14 0.26
N SER A 38 10.44 -6.10 -0.17
CA SER A 38 11.89 -6.11 0.12
C SER A 38 12.60 -4.90 -0.50
N GLU A 39 12.39 -4.68 -1.80
CA GLU A 39 12.97 -3.54 -2.52
C GLU A 39 12.43 -2.20 -2.01
N LEU A 40 11.17 -2.17 -1.60
CA LEU A 40 10.60 -0.98 -0.97
C LEU A 40 11.26 -0.68 0.38
N CYS A 41 11.42 -1.69 1.25
CA CYS A 41 12.11 -1.54 2.53
C CYS A 41 13.54 -1.06 2.33
N ASP A 42 14.29 -1.65 1.41
CA ASP A 42 15.67 -1.27 1.10
C ASP A 42 15.77 0.19 0.62
N ASN A 43 14.88 0.60 -0.29
CA ASN A 43 14.82 2.00 -0.73
C ASN A 43 14.44 2.97 0.39
N LEU A 44 13.53 2.59 1.30
CA LEU A 44 13.16 3.43 2.44
C LEU A 44 14.29 3.55 3.47
N LEU A 45 15.06 2.48 3.68
CA LEU A 45 16.26 2.47 4.51
C LEU A 45 17.32 3.40 3.93
N VAL A 46 17.74 3.16 2.69
CA VAL A 46 18.81 3.93 2.02
C VAL A 46 18.47 5.41 1.92
N LYS A 47 17.19 5.76 1.76
CA LYS A 47 16.74 7.16 1.64
C LYS A 47 16.34 7.81 2.97
N GLY A 48 16.51 7.12 4.10
CA GLY A 48 16.21 7.67 5.43
C GLY A 48 14.73 8.01 5.66
N LYS A 49 13.82 7.26 5.03
CA LYS A 49 12.37 7.48 5.11
C LYS A 49 11.60 6.36 5.79
N LEU A 50 12.30 5.30 6.20
CA LEU A 50 11.68 4.14 6.87
C LEU A 50 10.94 4.54 8.15
N ASN A 51 11.60 5.30 9.03
CA ASN A 51 11.03 5.77 10.29
C ASN A 51 9.76 6.60 10.06
N GLU A 52 9.84 7.59 9.17
CA GLU A 52 8.70 8.44 8.81
C GLU A 52 7.51 7.62 8.28
N VAL A 53 7.75 6.67 7.37
CA VAL A 53 6.69 5.81 6.85
C VAL A 53 6.07 4.97 7.95
N CYS A 54 6.88 4.40 8.85
CA CYS A 54 6.39 3.62 9.98
C CYS A 54 5.50 4.46 10.90
N GLN A 55 5.96 5.64 11.32
CA GLN A 55 5.19 6.59 12.11
C GLN A 55 3.87 7.00 11.43
N ILE A 56 3.89 7.21 10.11
CA ILE A 56 2.68 7.53 9.33
C ILE A 56 1.66 6.37 9.41
N VAL A 57 2.10 5.12 9.23
CA VAL A 57 1.20 3.97 9.15
C VAL A 57 0.75 3.47 10.51
N THR A 58 1.51 3.71 11.57
CA THR A 58 1.17 3.34 12.96
C THR A 58 0.52 4.49 13.73
N LYS A 59 0.64 5.72 13.22
CA LYS A 59 0.18 6.96 13.86
C LYS A 59 0.76 7.13 15.25
N THR A 60 2.04 6.84 15.40
CA THR A 60 2.82 7.05 16.62
C THR A 60 4.02 7.93 16.31
N ASP A 61 4.57 8.56 17.35
CA ASP A 61 5.84 9.29 17.29
C ASP A 61 6.99 8.40 17.84
N GLU A 62 6.80 7.07 17.83
CA GLU A 62 7.84 6.12 18.23
C GLU A 62 9.02 6.19 17.27
N ASP A 63 10.23 6.01 17.80
CA ASP A 63 11.42 5.89 16.97
C ASP A 63 11.57 4.44 16.49
N PHE A 64 11.36 4.21 15.19
CA PHE A 64 11.48 2.89 14.58
C PHE A 64 12.93 2.53 14.22
N GLU A 65 13.88 3.46 14.31
CA GLU A 65 15.30 3.16 14.08
C GLU A 65 15.91 2.35 15.23
N GLU A 66 15.33 2.47 16.43
CA GLU A 66 15.73 1.75 17.65
C GLU A 66 14.96 0.43 17.84
N LYS A 67 14.16 0.03 16.85
CA LYS A 67 13.37 -1.21 16.91
C LYS A 67 14.05 -2.35 16.17
N GLU A 68 13.67 -3.57 16.55
CA GLU A 68 14.08 -4.78 15.83
C GLU A 68 13.58 -4.75 14.39
N LEU A 69 14.46 -5.12 13.45
CA LEU A 69 14.18 -5.10 12.01
C LEU A 69 12.90 -5.89 11.66
N ASP A 70 12.68 -7.04 12.30
CA ASP A 70 11.50 -7.88 12.10
C ASP A 70 10.19 -7.16 12.47
N GLU A 71 10.21 -6.31 13.50
CA GLU A 71 9.04 -5.51 13.88
C GLU A 71 8.73 -4.46 12.81
N VAL A 72 9.77 -3.80 12.31
CA VAL A 72 9.66 -2.76 11.28
C VAL A 72 9.18 -3.33 9.94
N ILE A 73 9.74 -4.46 9.52
CA ILE A 73 9.31 -5.19 8.31
C ILE A 73 7.86 -5.66 8.46
N GLY A 74 7.46 -6.13 9.65
CA GLY A 74 6.09 -6.53 9.95
C GLY A 74 5.10 -5.39 9.74
N VAL A 75 5.41 -4.19 10.25
CA VAL A 75 4.58 -2.98 10.09
C VAL A 75 4.35 -2.63 8.62
N LEU A 76 5.41 -2.64 7.81
CA LEU A 76 5.30 -2.33 6.38
C LEU A 76 4.54 -3.40 5.62
N THR A 77 4.83 -4.68 5.89
CA THR A 77 4.18 -5.82 5.24
C THR A 77 2.67 -5.81 5.52
N ASP A 78 2.27 -5.57 6.76
CA ASP A 78 0.87 -5.47 7.16
C ASP A 78 0.15 -4.32 6.44
N PHE A 79 0.80 -3.16 6.33
CA PHE A 79 0.23 -2.01 5.65
C PHE A 79 -0.03 -2.31 4.17
N PHE A 80 1.00 -2.73 3.43
CA PHE A 80 0.90 -2.93 1.99
C PHE A 80 0.05 -4.15 1.62
N THR A 81 0.04 -5.21 2.44
CA THR A 81 -0.86 -6.36 2.26
C THR A 81 -2.32 -5.93 2.36
N ASN A 82 -2.67 -5.12 3.37
CA ASN A 82 -4.03 -4.63 3.55
C ASN A 82 -4.47 -3.70 2.42
N ILE A 83 -3.59 -2.83 1.95
CA ILE A 83 -3.84 -1.95 0.79
C ILE A 83 -4.00 -2.76 -0.50
N GLY A 84 -3.11 -3.72 -0.75
CA GLY A 84 -3.19 -4.62 -1.90
C GLY A 84 -4.52 -5.39 -1.93
N ASN A 85 -4.97 -5.89 -0.77
CA ASN A 85 -6.26 -6.56 -0.63
C ASN A 85 -7.44 -5.64 -0.89
N ALA A 86 -7.40 -4.39 -0.41
CA ALA A 86 -8.44 -3.39 -0.69
C ALA A 86 -8.55 -3.08 -2.19
N PHE A 87 -7.42 -2.90 -2.88
CA PHE A 87 -7.41 -2.68 -4.33
C PHE A 87 -7.85 -3.92 -5.12
N LYS A 88 -7.48 -5.13 -4.70
CA LYS A 88 -8.00 -6.38 -5.28
C LYS A 88 -9.53 -6.46 -5.17
N LYS A 89 -10.10 -6.12 -4.00
CA LYS A 89 -11.57 -6.05 -3.81
C LYS A 89 -12.22 -5.03 -4.74
N LEU A 90 -11.65 -3.82 -4.84
CA LEU A 90 -12.16 -2.77 -5.72
C LEU A 90 -12.17 -3.22 -7.19
N ARG A 91 -11.09 -3.86 -7.66
CA ARG A 91 -11.01 -4.43 -9.02
C ARG A 91 -12.05 -5.53 -9.23
N GLY A 92 -12.20 -6.45 -8.28
CA GLY A 92 -13.22 -7.50 -8.35
C GLY A 92 -14.64 -6.95 -8.49
N ILE A 93 -14.97 -5.89 -7.74
CA ILE A 93 -16.26 -5.19 -7.85
C ILE A 93 -16.42 -4.55 -9.24
N ALA A 94 -15.37 -3.92 -9.78
CA ALA A 94 -15.41 -3.31 -11.11
C ALA A 94 -15.61 -4.33 -12.24
N THR A 95 -15.07 -5.54 -12.09
CA THR A 95 -15.26 -6.64 -13.06
C THR A 95 -16.68 -7.17 -13.04
N ILE A 96 -17.29 -7.34 -11.86
CA ILE A 96 -18.68 -7.82 -11.69
C ILE A 96 -19.69 -6.84 -12.29
N GLN A 97 -19.48 -5.52 -12.14
CA GLN A 97 -20.37 -4.52 -12.74
C GLN A 97 -20.33 -4.50 -14.28
N LYS A 98 -19.22 -4.91 -14.90
CA LYS A 98 -19.11 -5.00 -16.37
C LYS A 98 -19.79 -6.25 -16.96
N THR A 99 -20.25 -7.20 -16.12
CA THR A 99 -20.79 -8.49 -16.57
C THR A 99 -22.31 -8.65 -16.42
N GLN A 100 -23.08 -7.59 -16.15
CA GLN A 100 -24.54 -7.70 -16.23
C GLN A 100 -25.00 -7.68 -17.70
N PRO A 101 -25.59 -8.77 -18.23
CA PRO A 101 -26.15 -8.73 -19.58
C PRO A 101 -27.36 -7.81 -19.58
N GLN A 102 -27.39 -6.86 -20.52
CA GLN A 102 -28.61 -6.17 -20.91
C GLN A 102 -29.66 -7.24 -21.19
N LYS A 103 -30.69 -7.34 -20.33
CA LYS A 103 -31.91 -8.07 -20.68
C LYS A 103 -32.43 -7.44 -21.97
N LYS A 104 -32.32 -8.16 -23.08
CA LYS A 104 -33.08 -7.86 -24.29
C LYS A 104 -34.55 -7.82 -23.88
N SER A 105 -35.14 -6.64 -24.00
CA SER A 105 -36.58 -6.46 -23.90
C SER A 105 -37.15 -6.98 -25.22
N ASP A 106 -37.58 -8.23 -25.25
CA ASP A 106 -38.41 -8.75 -26.33
C ASP A 106 -39.78 -8.05 -26.26
N LYS A 107 -40.05 -7.22 -27.28
CA LYS A 107 -41.39 -6.86 -27.73
C LYS A 107 -41.37 -6.69 -29.24
#